data_AF-A0A9D8Q0Q5-F1
#
_entry.id   AF-A0A9D8Q0Q5-F1
#
_cell.length_a   1.000
_cell.length_b   1.000
_cell.length_c   1.000
_cell.angle_alpha   90.00
_cell.angle_beta   90.00
_cell.angle_gamma   90.00
#
_symmetry.space_group_name_H-M   'P 1'
#
loop_
_entity.id
_entity.type
_entity.pdbx_description
1 polymer ?
#
loop_
_entity_poly.entity_id
_entity_poly.type
_entity_poly.pdbx_seq_one_letter_code
_entity_poly.pdbx_strand_id
1 'polypeptide(L)'
;MHTSRARPVLLLALTGCSAAALAQESITTPASPQACFALDSDAARLSCYDRALGRTPADTRAADAAASAAQQTLKEAKASAKELDQPLPPRNELFAHDDLASAVANAGRGSMLDSRWELAKDSKLGLFQLRAYKPVYLLPAFWSSKPNRLPHSPNPANTATEAEDLDATELKFQLSFKTKVAENLFGDNGDIWVGYTQSSHWQAYNSEISRPFRETNYEPEAMLVFRNGYSLFGWNGRMTGISLNHQSNGRSDPLSRSWNRVI
;
A
#
# COMPACT_ATOMS: atom_id res chain seq x y z
N MET A 1 50.52 -46.12 73.04
CA MET A 1 49.14 -46.61 73.25
C MET A 1 48.18 -45.44 73.04
N HIS A 2 47.21 -45.63 72.14
CA HIS A 2 45.94 -44.91 71.92
C HIS A 2 45.91 -43.37 71.93
N THR A 3 45.88 -42.70 70.77
CA THR A 3 44.70 -42.32 69.93
C THR A 3 43.71 -41.35 70.60
N SER A 4 43.59 -40.12 70.06
CA SER A 4 42.36 -39.33 70.12
C SER A 4 42.10 -38.63 68.78
N ARG A 5 40.81 -38.57 68.42
CA ARG A 5 40.23 -38.49 67.08
C ARG A 5 40.06 -37.06 66.54
N ALA A 6 40.04 -36.99 65.21
CA ALA A 6 39.72 -35.83 64.38
C ALA A 6 38.22 -35.50 64.29
N ARG A 7 37.92 -34.25 63.91
CA ARG A 7 36.70 -33.80 63.22
C ARG A 7 37.08 -32.72 62.18
N PRO A 8 36.72 -32.84 60.89
CA PRO A 8 36.94 -31.78 59.91
C PRO A 8 35.68 -30.90 59.75
N VAL A 9 35.88 -29.60 59.60
CA VAL A 9 34.84 -28.61 59.23
C VAL A 9 34.92 -28.38 57.72
N LEU A 10 33.80 -28.55 57.03
CA LEU A 10 33.62 -28.37 55.59
C LEU A 10 33.20 -26.91 55.32
N LEU A 11 34.01 -26.13 54.59
CA LEU A 11 33.61 -24.81 54.06
C LEU A 11 33.11 -24.98 52.62
N LEU A 12 31.86 -24.58 52.36
CA LEU A 12 31.31 -24.41 51.00
C LEU A 12 31.39 -22.92 50.60
N ALA A 13 31.96 -22.66 49.42
CA ALA A 13 32.00 -21.34 48.78
C ALA A 13 30.74 -21.14 47.92
N LEU A 14 30.10 -19.97 48.04
CA LEU A 14 29.01 -19.51 47.17
C LEU A 14 29.44 -18.22 46.47
N THR A 15 29.69 -18.32 45.16
CA THR A 15 29.94 -17.21 44.23
C THR A 15 28.60 -16.70 43.69
N GLY A 16 28.30 -15.42 43.94
CA GLY A 16 27.11 -14.74 43.41
C GLY A 16 27.42 -13.98 42.12
N CYS A 17 26.84 -14.41 41.00
CA CYS A 17 26.72 -13.60 39.79
C CYS A 17 25.48 -12.69 39.90
N SER A 18 25.69 -11.38 39.84
CA SER A 18 24.61 -10.39 39.73
C SER A 18 24.35 -10.08 38.26
N ALA A 19 23.16 -10.43 37.75
CA ALA A 19 22.67 -9.97 36.46
C ALA A 19 21.59 -8.90 36.69
N ALA A 20 21.80 -7.70 36.15
CA ALA A 20 20.82 -6.62 36.16
C ALA A 20 19.69 -6.94 35.17
N ALA A 21 18.46 -7.07 35.67
CA ALA A 21 17.26 -7.28 34.87
C ALA A 21 16.64 -5.93 34.47
N LEU A 22 16.51 -5.69 33.16
CA LEU A 22 15.65 -4.65 32.62
C LEU A 22 14.20 -5.13 32.71
N ALA A 23 13.34 -4.35 33.37
CA ALA A 23 11.91 -4.62 33.48
C ALA A 23 11.22 -4.39 32.12
N GLN A 24 10.78 -5.46 31.47
CA GLN A 24 9.79 -5.43 30.40
C GLN A 24 8.43 -5.81 31.00
N GLU A 25 7.47 -4.89 31.00
CA GLU A 25 6.07 -5.21 31.27
C GLU A 25 5.54 -6.07 30.12
N SER A 26 5.42 -7.37 30.37
CA SER A 26 4.81 -8.31 29.46
C SER A 26 3.32 -8.44 29.81
N ILE A 27 2.46 -8.05 28.87
CA ILE A 27 1.03 -8.36 28.96
C ILE A 27 0.87 -9.79 28.42
N THR A 28 0.52 -10.70 29.32
CA THR A 28 0.15 -12.08 29.01
C THR A 28 -1.08 -12.09 28.09
N THR A 29 -1.20 -13.13 27.26
CA THR A 29 -2.22 -13.31 26.21
C THR A 29 -3.61 -12.75 26.56
N PRO A 30 -4.13 -11.75 25.80
CA PRO A 30 -5.42 -11.14 26.14
C PRO A 30 -6.57 -12.12 25.91
N ALA A 31 -7.38 -12.33 26.95
CA ALA A 31 -8.52 -13.27 26.90
C ALA A 31 -9.69 -12.78 26.03
N SER A 32 -9.79 -11.46 25.78
CA SER A 32 -10.80 -10.85 24.92
C SER A 32 -10.34 -9.49 24.39
N PRO A 33 -10.91 -8.98 23.27
CA PRO A 33 -10.59 -7.66 22.74
C PRO A 33 -10.79 -6.51 23.75
N GLN A 34 -11.74 -6.66 24.68
CA GLN A 34 -12.05 -5.67 25.70
C GLN A 34 -10.90 -5.49 26.71
N ALA A 35 -10.04 -6.50 26.89
CA ALA A 35 -8.86 -6.42 27.74
C ALA A 35 -7.80 -5.43 27.21
N CYS A 36 -7.90 -5.03 25.94
CA CYS A 36 -6.95 -4.11 25.30
C CYS A 36 -7.30 -2.63 25.54
N PHE A 37 -8.47 -2.30 26.11
CA PHE A 37 -8.92 -0.90 26.27
C PHE A 37 -8.06 -0.09 27.24
N ALA A 38 -7.51 -0.74 28.27
CA ALA A 38 -6.72 -0.07 29.30
C ALA A 38 -5.27 0.22 28.88
N LEU A 39 -4.90 -0.07 27.61
CA LEU A 39 -3.57 0.19 27.09
C LEU A 39 -3.50 1.59 26.50
N ASP A 40 -2.65 2.42 27.12
CA ASP A 40 -2.42 3.82 26.72
C ASP A 40 -1.55 3.93 25.46
N SER A 41 -0.65 2.97 25.22
CA SER A 41 0.10 2.91 23.96
C SER A 41 -0.76 2.32 22.85
N ASP A 42 -1.00 3.12 21.80
CA ASP A 42 -1.71 2.69 20.60
C ASP A 42 -1.06 1.45 19.95
N ALA A 43 0.28 1.37 19.96
CA ALA A 43 1.02 0.22 19.44
C ALA A 43 0.81 -1.06 20.29
N ALA A 44 0.80 -0.91 21.62
CA ALA A 44 0.52 -2.02 22.53
C ALA A 44 -0.94 -2.47 22.42
N ARG A 45 -1.87 -1.52 22.31
CA ARG A 45 -3.30 -1.77 22.14
C ARG A 45 -3.62 -2.49 20.83
N LEU A 46 -3.03 -2.05 19.72
CA LEU A 46 -3.20 -2.68 18.40
C LEU A 46 -2.64 -4.11 18.39
N SER A 47 -1.42 -4.31 18.92
CA SER A 47 -0.84 -5.66 19.00
C SER A 47 -1.63 -6.59 19.93
N CYS A 48 -2.27 -6.05 20.97
CA CYS A 48 -3.21 -6.78 21.83
C CYS A 48 -4.45 -7.24 21.05
N TYR A 49 -5.06 -6.37 20.22
CA TYR A 49 -6.20 -6.75 19.36
C TYR A 49 -5.83 -7.80 18.31
N ASP A 50 -4.70 -7.62 17.62
CA ASP A 50 -4.22 -8.57 16.62
C ASP A 50 -4.03 -9.96 17.25
N ARG A 51 -3.49 -10.01 18.46
CA ARG A 51 -3.30 -11.25 19.22
C ARG A 51 -4.62 -11.84 19.75
N ALA A 52 -5.56 -11.00 20.21
CA ALA A 52 -6.88 -11.42 20.67
C ALA A 52 -7.76 -11.98 19.52
N LEU A 53 -7.57 -11.49 18.30
CA LEU A 53 -8.33 -11.88 17.11
C LEU A 53 -7.59 -12.89 16.22
N GLY A 54 -6.41 -13.36 16.63
CA GLY A 54 -5.64 -14.38 15.91
C GLY A 54 -5.09 -13.92 14.56
N ARG A 55 -4.94 -12.62 14.35
CA ARG A 55 -4.38 -12.06 13.11
C ARG A 55 -2.85 -12.04 13.21
N THR A 56 -2.18 -12.81 12.35
CA THR A 56 -0.72 -12.78 12.20
C THR A 56 -0.36 -12.16 10.85
N PRO A 57 -0.14 -10.84 10.77
CA PRO A 57 0.54 -10.32 9.59
C PRO A 57 1.95 -10.92 9.56
N ALA A 58 2.37 -11.47 8.41
CA ALA A 58 3.80 -11.66 8.16
C ALA A 58 4.46 -10.30 8.43
N ASP A 59 5.34 -10.23 9.42
CA ASP A 59 5.57 -9.01 10.19
C ASP A 59 6.16 -7.89 9.33
N THR A 60 5.30 -7.03 8.79
CA THR A 60 5.71 -5.88 8.00
C THR A 60 6.57 -4.92 8.82
N ARG A 61 6.54 -4.99 10.16
CA ARG A 61 7.39 -4.17 11.04
C ARG A 61 8.86 -4.54 10.93
N ALA A 62 9.19 -5.82 10.71
CA ALA A 62 10.58 -6.21 10.50
C ALA A 62 11.12 -5.60 9.20
N ALA A 63 10.31 -5.64 8.14
CA ALA A 63 10.66 -5.01 6.85
C ALA A 63 10.73 -3.48 6.95
N ASP A 64 9.82 -2.84 7.70
CA ASP A 64 9.81 -1.39 7.91
C ASP A 64 10.97 -0.90 8.80
N ALA A 65 11.31 -1.67 9.84
CA ALA A 65 12.45 -1.41 10.71
C ALA A 65 13.78 -1.56 9.95
N ALA A 66 13.90 -2.62 9.13
CA ALA A 66 15.07 -2.82 8.27
C ALA A 66 15.24 -1.66 7.28
N ALA A 67 14.15 -1.16 6.69
CA ALA A 67 14.19 0.00 5.80
C ALA A 67 14.64 1.29 6.51
N SER A 68 14.19 1.50 7.74
CA SER A 68 14.56 2.67 8.55
C SER A 68 16.03 2.63 8.95
N ALA A 69 16.52 1.46 9.39
CA ALA A 69 17.93 1.24 9.69
C ALA A 69 18.81 1.45 8.44
N ALA A 70 18.35 0.95 7.29
CA ALA A 70 19.06 1.10 6.03
C ALA A 70 19.14 2.55 5.52
N GLN A 71 18.14 3.37 5.83
CA GLN A 71 18.20 4.80 5.56
C GLN A 71 19.15 5.55 6.47
N GLN A 72 19.27 5.13 7.73
CA GLN A 72 20.23 5.73 8.67
C GLN A 72 21.66 5.44 8.24
N THR A 73 21.98 4.19 7.91
CA THR A 73 23.31 3.82 7.43
C THR A 73 23.65 4.47 6.09
N LEU A 74 22.69 4.64 5.16
CA LEU A 74 22.91 5.42 3.94
C LEU A 74 23.18 6.91 4.22
N LYS A 75 22.52 7.51 5.22
CA LYS A 75 22.76 8.90 5.62
C LYS A 75 24.14 9.05 6.25
N GLU A 76 24.53 8.12 7.12
CA GLU A 76 25.85 8.07 7.75
C GLU A 76 26.96 7.85 6.70
N ALA A 77 26.77 6.92 5.76
CA ALA A 77 27.70 6.67 4.66
C ALA A 77 27.83 7.88 3.70
N LYS A 78 26.72 8.58 3.42
CA LYS A 78 26.77 9.83 2.63
C LYS A 78 27.42 10.97 3.40
N ALA A 79 27.25 11.03 4.72
CA ALA A 79 27.92 12.02 5.56
C ALA A 79 29.43 11.78 5.62
N SER A 80 29.86 10.53 5.79
CA SER A 80 31.28 10.15 5.79
C SER A 80 31.93 10.30 4.42
N ALA A 81 31.23 9.98 3.32
CA ALA A 81 31.72 10.20 1.96
C ALA A 81 31.88 11.69 1.63
N LYS A 82 31.05 12.57 2.21
CA LYS A 82 31.17 14.02 2.06
C LYS A 82 32.34 14.60 2.89
N GLU A 83 32.77 13.89 3.93
CA GLU A 83 33.93 14.25 4.76
C GLU A 83 35.26 13.77 4.13
N LEU A 84 35.21 12.86 3.15
CA LEU A 84 36.36 12.25 2.48
C LEU A 84 36.67 12.83 1.08
N ASP A 85 36.30 14.08 0.79
CA ASP A 85 36.51 14.76 -0.51
C ASP A 85 38.01 15.09 -0.79
N GLN A 86 38.84 14.06 -0.85
CA GLN A 86 40.07 14.02 -1.64
C GLN A 86 39.85 13.05 -2.81
N PRO A 87 40.25 13.40 -4.04
CA PRO A 87 39.99 12.58 -5.21
C PRO A 87 40.85 11.31 -5.14
N LEU A 88 40.22 10.16 -4.89
CA LEU A 88 40.84 8.84 -5.00
C LEU A 88 40.35 8.12 -6.28
N PRO A 89 41.22 7.32 -6.92
CA PRO A 89 41.01 6.74 -8.24
C PRO A 89 39.90 5.68 -8.24
N PRO A 90 39.33 5.34 -9.41
CA PRO A 90 38.16 4.49 -9.49
C PRO A 90 38.53 3.07 -9.06
N ARG A 91 38.02 2.64 -7.91
CA ARG A 91 38.07 1.23 -7.50
C ARG A 91 36.78 0.55 -7.93
N ASN A 92 36.94 -0.49 -8.76
CA ASN A 92 35.94 -1.51 -8.99
C ASN A 92 35.70 -2.27 -7.68
N GLU A 93 34.71 -1.86 -6.89
CA GLU A 93 34.17 -2.70 -5.82
C GLU A 93 32.95 -3.46 -6.36
N LEU A 94 33.26 -4.59 -6.99
CA LEU A 94 32.32 -5.68 -7.22
C LEU A 94 32.03 -6.34 -5.85
N PHE A 95 30.76 -6.30 -5.42
CA PHE A 95 30.14 -7.09 -4.33
C PHE A 95 30.34 -6.60 -2.88
N ALA A 96 29.53 -5.63 -2.43
CA ALA A 96 29.09 -5.50 -1.01
C ALA A 96 27.93 -4.49 -0.75
N HIS A 97 27.10 -4.12 -1.74
CA HIS A 97 26.01 -3.15 -1.54
C HIS A 97 24.59 -3.71 -1.66
N ASP A 98 24.45 -5.00 -1.95
CA ASP A 98 23.13 -5.59 -2.19
C ASP A 98 22.30 -5.77 -0.92
N ASP A 99 22.90 -5.96 0.26
CA ASP A 99 22.14 -6.25 1.48
C ASP A 99 21.31 -5.06 1.95
N LEU A 100 21.88 -3.86 1.90
CA LEU A 100 21.20 -2.65 2.36
C LEU A 100 20.13 -2.18 1.37
N ALA A 101 20.49 -2.18 0.08
CA ALA A 101 19.58 -1.81 -0.99
C ALA A 101 18.42 -2.80 -1.09
N SER A 102 18.68 -4.11 -0.98
CA SER A 102 17.65 -5.14 -1.02
C SER A 102 16.73 -5.11 0.20
N ALA A 103 17.26 -4.79 1.39
CA ALA A 103 16.44 -4.59 2.58
C ALA A 103 15.46 -3.42 2.44
N VAL A 104 15.92 -2.28 1.88
CA VAL A 104 15.04 -1.14 1.55
C VAL A 104 14.05 -1.52 0.44
N ALA A 105 14.50 -2.27 -0.57
CA ALA A 105 13.67 -2.65 -1.70
C ALA A 105 12.54 -3.62 -1.31
N ASN A 106 12.68 -4.37 -0.22
CA ASN A 106 11.67 -5.29 0.30
C ASN A 106 10.90 -4.75 1.52
N ALA A 107 11.01 -3.45 1.81
CA ALA A 107 10.31 -2.79 2.90
C ALA A 107 8.78 -2.89 2.74
N GLY A 108 8.06 -3.31 3.78
CA GLY A 108 6.60 -3.45 3.75
C GLY A 108 6.09 -4.57 2.83
N ARG A 109 6.95 -5.52 2.45
CA ARG A 109 6.57 -6.72 1.69
C ARG A 109 5.40 -7.45 2.35
N GLY A 110 4.44 -7.88 1.54
CA GLY A 110 3.25 -8.60 2.02
C GLY A 110 2.14 -7.69 2.57
N SER A 111 2.36 -6.37 2.62
CA SER A 111 1.30 -5.42 2.92
C SER A 111 0.24 -5.37 1.81
N MET A 112 -0.96 -4.86 2.12
CA MET A 112 -2.03 -4.67 1.13
C MET A 112 -1.64 -3.70 0.01
N LEU A 113 -0.79 -2.72 0.31
CA LEU A 113 -0.30 -1.78 -0.70
C LEU A 113 0.72 -2.46 -1.61
N ASP A 114 1.67 -3.19 -1.02
CA ASP A 114 2.65 -3.99 -1.76
C ASP A 114 1.97 -5.02 -2.66
N SER A 115 1.01 -5.79 -2.15
CA SER A 115 0.32 -6.80 -2.96
C SER A 115 -0.42 -6.19 -4.16
N ARG A 116 -0.95 -4.97 -4.05
CA ARG A 116 -1.69 -4.28 -5.10
C ARG A 116 -0.81 -3.53 -6.10
N TRP A 117 0.42 -3.19 -5.74
CA TRP A 117 1.29 -2.33 -6.53
C TRP A 117 2.68 -2.89 -6.78
N GLU A 118 2.96 -4.08 -6.26
CA GLU A 118 4.20 -4.81 -6.46
C GLU A 118 5.42 -3.97 -6.12
N LEU A 119 5.35 -3.34 -4.94
CA LEU A 119 6.32 -2.36 -4.50
C LEU A 119 7.63 -3.04 -4.17
N ALA A 120 7.59 -4.17 -3.45
CA ALA A 120 8.77 -4.90 -3.06
C ALA A 120 9.41 -5.59 -4.27
N LYS A 121 10.75 -5.63 -4.30
CA LYS A 121 11.52 -6.30 -5.38
C LYS A 121 11.04 -7.73 -5.61
N ASP A 122 10.79 -8.46 -4.53
CA ASP A 122 10.35 -9.86 -4.58
C ASP A 122 8.83 -10.03 -4.73
N SER A 123 8.07 -8.93 -4.76
CA SER A 123 6.62 -8.94 -4.98
C SER A 123 6.24 -8.65 -6.44
N LYS A 124 7.23 -8.37 -7.31
CA LYS A 124 7.00 -8.14 -8.73
C LYS A 124 6.57 -9.41 -9.43
N LEU A 125 5.40 -9.35 -10.08
CA LEU A 125 4.81 -10.46 -10.81
C LEU A 125 5.15 -10.43 -12.32
N GLY A 126 5.91 -9.42 -12.75
CA GLY A 126 6.32 -9.19 -14.12
C GLY A 126 5.36 -8.29 -14.91
N LEU A 127 5.68 -8.12 -16.19
CA LEU A 127 4.95 -7.24 -17.11
C LEU A 127 3.68 -7.89 -17.67
N PHE A 128 2.72 -7.04 -18.03
CA PHE A 128 1.47 -7.42 -18.70
C PHE A 128 0.56 -8.38 -17.93
N GLN A 129 0.80 -8.54 -16.62
CA GLN A 129 -0.14 -9.23 -15.73
C GLN A 129 -1.35 -8.35 -15.46
N LEU A 130 -2.53 -8.79 -15.90
CA LEU A 130 -3.78 -8.05 -15.74
C LEU A 130 -4.33 -8.26 -14.33
N ARG A 131 -4.64 -7.17 -13.62
CA ARG A 131 -5.11 -7.21 -12.24
C ARG A 131 -6.25 -6.23 -12.03
N ALA A 132 -7.13 -6.51 -11.08
CA ALA A 132 -8.18 -5.57 -10.69
C ALA A 132 -7.56 -4.27 -10.13
N TYR A 133 -8.10 -3.12 -10.53
CA TYR A 133 -7.60 -1.81 -10.11
C TYR A 133 -8.56 -1.12 -9.14
N LYS A 134 -9.57 -0.42 -9.63
CA LYS A 134 -10.67 0.12 -8.81
C LYS A 134 -11.70 -0.99 -8.54
N PRO A 135 -12.75 -0.76 -7.72
CA PRO A 135 -13.79 -1.76 -7.48
C PRO A 135 -14.38 -2.28 -8.80
N VAL A 136 -14.53 -3.61 -8.89
CA VAL A 136 -15.24 -4.28 -9.99
C VAL A 136 -16.55 -4.78 -9.41
N TYR A 137 -17.68 -4.32 -9.95
CA TYR A 137 -18.99 -4.62 -9.40
C TYR A 137 -20.08 -4.63 -10.46
N LEU A 138 -21.17 -5.31 -10.13
CA LEU A 138 -22.43 -5.31 -10.85
C LEU A 138 -23.56 -5.06 -9.83
N LEU A 139 -24.35 -4.03 -10.07
CA LEU A 139 -25.57 -3.71 -9.34
C LEU A 139 -26.74 -3.97 -10.31
N PRO A 140 -27.46 -5.10 -10.17
CA PRO A 140 -28.58 -5.41 -11.04
C PRO A 140 -29.66 -4.33 -11.00
N ALA A 141 -29.91 -3.74 -9.82
CA ALA A 141 -30.83 -2.63 -9.63
C ALA A 141 -30.15 -1.44 -8.94
N PHE A 142 -30.15 -0.30 -9.61
CA PHE A 142 -29.71 0.99 -9.11
C PHE A 142 -30.82 2.01 -9.36
N TRP A 143 -31.42 2.52 -8.28
CA TRP A 143 -32.56 3.43 -8.34
C TRP A 143 -32.14 4.88 -8.11
N SER A 144 -32.70 5.81 -8.88
CA SER A 144 -32.54 7.25 -8.73
C SER A 144 -33.91 7.93 -8.67
N SER A 145 -34.12 8.77 -7.66
CA SER A 145 -35.37 9.52 -7.49
C SER A 145 -35.57 10.61 -8.55
N LYS A 146 -34.48 11.12 -9.13
CA LYS A 146 -34.48 12.19 -10.13
C LYS A 146 -33.42 11.93 -11.21
N PRO A 147 -33.71 11.06 -12.20
CA PRO A 147 -32.83 10.88 -13.35
C PRO A 147 -32.63 12.21 -14.09
N ASN A 148 -31.38 12.53 -14.45
CA ASN A 148 -31.09 13.74 -15.21
C ASN A 148 -31.43 13.51 -16.68
N ARG A 149 -32.62 13.95 -17.09
CA ARG A 149 -33.13 13.78 -18.46
C ARG A 149 -32.66 14.86 -19.44
N LEU A 150 -32.14 15.98 -18.94
CA LEU A 150 -31.65 17.11 -19.75
C LEU A 150 -30.25 17.52 -19.26
N PRO A 151 -29.23 16.70 -19.54
CA PRO A 151 -27.89 16.98 -19.07
C PRO A 151 -27.31 18.24 -19.74
N HIS A 152 -26.79 19.14 -18.91
CA HIS A 152 -26.09 20.34 -19.34
C HIS A 152 -24.73 20.44 -18.63
N SER A 153 -23.85 21.31 -19.13
CA SER A 153 -22.61 21.68 -18.47
C SER A 153 -22.30 23.15 -18.78
N PRO A 154 -21.34 23.80 -18.10
CA PRO A 154 -20.96 25.18 -18.40
C PRO A 154 -20.47 25.41 -19.85
N ASN A 155 -20.02 24.36 -20.55
CA ASN A 155 -19.72 24.44 -21.98
C ASN A 155 -21.04 24.51 -22.78
N PRO A 156 -21.31 25.59 -23.53
CA PRO A 156 -22.56 25.76 -24.27
C PRO A 156 -22.87 24.62 -25.26
N ALA A 157 -21.84 24.04 -25.90
CA ALA A 157 -22.01 22.91 -26.83
C ALA A 157 -22.54 21.64 -26.15
N ASN A 158 -22.32 21.52 -24.83
CA ASN A 158 -22.64 20.35 -24.02
C ASN A 158 -23.99 20.47 -23.31
N THR A 159 -24.99 21.04 -23.98
CA THR A 159 -26.33 21.30 -23.43
C THR A 159 -27.38 20.57 -24.24
N ALA A 160 -27.93 19.48 -23.67
CA ALA A 160 -28.99 18.73 -24.32
C ALA A 160 -30.25 19.60 -24.48
N THR A 161 -30.83 19.58 -25.67
CA THR A 161 -32.07 20.30 -26.01
C THR A 161 -33.30 19.41 -25.94
N GLU A 162 -33.11 18.09 -26.02
CA GLU A 162 -34.17 17.10 -25.96
C GLU A 162 -34.02 16.23 -24.70
N ALA A 163 -35.15 15.95 -24.05
CA ALA A 163 -35.16 15.18 -22.83
C ALA A 163 -35.05 13.68 -23.14
N GLU A 164 -34.10 12.99 -22.51
CA GLU A 164 -34.02 11.53 -22.58
C GLU A 164 -35.17 10.89 -21.78
N ASP A 165 -35.86 9.91 -22.37
CA ASP A 165 -36.94 9.19 -21.71
C ASP A 165 -36.42 8.07 -20.80
N LEU A 166 -35.98 8.46 -19.61
CA LEU A 166 -35.24 7.59 -18.68
C LEU A 166 -36.12 7.05 -17.55
N ASP A 167 -36.00 5.75 -17.28
CA ASP A 167 -36.53 5.12 -16.07
C ASP A 167 -35.70 5.46 -14.84
N ALA A 168 -36.34 5.37 -13.67
CA ALA A 168 -35.70 5.57 -12.37
C ALA A 168 -34.75 4.44 -11.98
N THR A 169 -34.95 3.23 -12.51
CA THR A 169 -34.15 2.05 -12.19
C THR A 169 -33.28 1.63 -13.37
N GLU A 170 -32.00 1.44 -13.10
CA GLU A 170 -31.00 1.03 -14.08
C GLU A 170 -30.17 -0.15 -13.55
N LEU A 171 -29.51 -0.86 -14.45
CA LEU A 171 -28.40 -1.73 -14.09
C LEU A 171 -27.11 -0.89 -14.12
N LYS A 172 -26.30 -0.97 -13.08
CA LYS A 172 -25.03 -0.24 -12.97
C LYS A 172 -23.88 -1.20 -12.79
N PHE A 173 -22.80 -1.02 -13.53
CA PHE A 173 -21.58 -1.81 -13.32
C PHE A 173 -20.31 -0.99 -13.51
N GLN A 174 -19.22 -1.53 -12.99
CA GLN A 174 -17.89 -1.00 -13.21
C GLN A 174 -16.92 -2.14 -13.46
N LEU A 175 -16.13 -2.00 -14.53
CA LEU A 175 -14.97 -2.82 -14.82
C LEU A 175 -13.73 -1.97 -14.59
N SER A 176 -12.70 -2.54 -13.96
CA SER A 176 -11.47 -1.80 -13.70
C SER A 176 -10.29 -2.73 -13.58
N PHE A 177 -9.31 -2.53 -14.46
CA PHE A 177 -8.09 -3.29 -14.48
C PHE A 177 -6.88 -2.38 -14.63
N LYS A 178 -5.74 -2.90 -14.21
CA LYS A 178 -4.44 -2.30 -14.49
C LYS A 178 -3.44 -3.39 -14.80
N THR A 179 -2.38 -2.99 -15.46
CA THR A 179 -1.22 -3.82 -15.69
C THR A 179 0.04 -2.98 -15.72
N LYS A 180 1.16 -3.61 -15.44
CA LYS A 180 2.46 -2.98 -15.51
C LYS A 180 3.02 -3.18 -16.93
N VAL A 181 3.50 -2.10 -17.53
CA VAL A 181 4.03 -2.11 -18.92
C VAL A 181 5.53 -1.89 -18.99
N ALA A 182 6.12 -1.33 -17.94
CA ALA A 182 7.56 -1.24 -17.76
C ALA A 182 7.90 -1.26 -16.26
N GLU A 183 9.03 -1.87 -15.91
CA GLU A 183 9.55 -1.91 -14.55
C GLU A 183 10.92 -1.28 -14.48
N ASN A 184 11.30 -0.81 -13.30
CA ASN A 184 12.69 -0.45 -12.99
C ASN A 184 13.29 0.59 -13.97
N LEU A 185 12.51 1.60 -14.36
CA LEU A 185 12.99 2.65 -15.27
C LEU A 185 14.18 3.42 -14.70
N PHE A 186 14.34 3.41 -13.38
CA PHE A 186 15.39 4.11 -12.65
C PHE A 186 16.08 3.15 -11.67
N GLY A 187 16.96 2.28 -12.20
CA GLY A 187 17.71 1.30 -11.41
C GLY A 187 16.86 0.10 -11.02
N ASP A 188 16.44 0.01 -9.75
CA ASP A 188 15.56 -1.04 -9.22
C ASP A 188 14.16 -0.51 -8.84
N ASN A 189 13.81 0.67 -9.36
CA ASN A 189 12.62 1.42 -8.97
C ASN A 189 12.02 2.21 -10.15
N GLY A 190 10.79 2.68 -9.99
CA GLY A 190 10.02 3.37 -11.02
C GLY A 190 9.39 2.38 -11.99
N ASP A 191 8.11 2.10 -11.78
CA ASP A 191 7.31 1.22 -12.62
C ASP A 191 6.22 2.03 -13.34
N ILE A 192 6.02 1.76 -14.63
CA ILE A 192 4.90 2.31 -15.39
C ILE A 192 3.73 1.33 -15.36
N TRP A 193 2.60 1.82 -14.88
CA TRP A 193 1.33 1.13 -14.91
C TRP A 193 0.39 1.81 -15.90
N VAL A 194 -0.39 1.01 -16.59
CA VAL A 194 -1.56 1.48 -17.34
C VAL A 194 -2.81 0.90 -16.70
N GLY A 195 -3.81 1.73 -16.53
CA GLY A 195 -5.10 1.40 -15.97
C GLY A 195 -6.21 1.71 -16.95
N TYR A 196 -7.30 0.98 -16.85
CA TYR A 196 -8.53 1.27 -17.55
C TYR A 196 -9.69 0.99 -16.59
N THR A 197 -10.53 2.00 -16.40
CA THR A 197 -11.78 1.88 -15.67
C THR A 197 -12.93 2.27 -16.59
N GLN A 198 -13.99 1.48 -16.57
CA GLN A 198 -15.22 1.79 -17.28
C GLN A 198 -16.39 1.66 -16.31
N SER A 199 -17.23 2.70 -16.21
CA SER A 199 -18.48 2.65 -15.44
C SER A 199 -19.66 2.91 -16.37
N SER A 200 -20.65 2.02 -16.33
CA SER A 200 -21.81 2.07 -17.22
C SER A 200 -23.12 2.07 -16.43
N HIS A 201 -24.05 2.88 -16.91
CA HIS A 201 -25.44 2.95 -16.49
C HIS A 201 -26.32 2.49 -17.66
N TRP A 202 -27.00 1.37 -17.46
CA TRP A 202 -27.79 0.70 -18.47
C TRP A 202 -29.27 0.74 -18.13
N GLN A 203 -30.09 1.29 -19.01
CA GLN A 203 -31.56 1.26 -18.93
C GLN A 203 -32.10 -0.14 -19.26
N ALA A 204 -31.57 -1.19 -18.63
CA ALA A 204 -31.86 -2.59 -18.92
C ALA A 204 -33.37 -2.94 -18.82
N TYR A 205 -34.12 -2.16 -18.05
CA TYR A 205 -35.54 -2.36 -17.77
C TYR A 205 -36.46 -1.50 -18.64
N ASN A 206 -35.93 -0.49 -19.33
CA ASN A 206 -36.72 0.45 -20.13
C ASN A 206 -36.97 -0.12 -21.53
N SER A 207 -38.04 -0.88 -21.69
CA SER A 207 -38.41 -1.50 -22.97
C SER A 207 -38.88 -0.48 -24.01
N GLU A 208 -39.45 0.65 -23.60
CA GLU A 208 -40.06 1.64 -24.50
C GLU A 208 -39.03 2.25 -25.46
N ILE A 209 -37.80 2.46 -24.99
CA ILE A 209 -36.69 2.99 -25.81
C ILE A 209 -35.63 1.94 -26.16
N SER A 210 -35.98 0.65 -26.14
CA SER A 210 -35.09 -0.46 -26.50
C SER A 210 -33.86 -0.64 -25.59
N ARG A 211 -34.00 -0.34 -24.29
CA ARG A 211 -33.02 -0.63 -23.23
C ARG A 211 -31.59 -0.12 -23.52
N PRO A 212 -31.40 1.18 -23.80
CA PRO A 212 -30.10 1.71 -24.18
C PRO A 212 -29.17 1.86 -22.97
N PHE A 213 -27.87 1.93 -23.22
CA PHE A 213 -26.95 2.47 -22.25
C PHE A 213 -27.19 3.98 -22.15
N ARG A 214 -27.60 4.46 -20.97
CA ARG A 214 -27.75 5.90 -20.74
C ARG A 214 -26.38 6.58 -20.71
N GLU A 215 -25.42 5.96 -20.03
CA GLU A 215 -24.10 6.55 -19.87
C GLU A 215 -23.01 5.48 -19.75
N THR A 216 -21.86 5.71 -20.38
CA THR A 216 -20.65 4.91 -20.18
C THR A 216 -19.46 5.82 -20.10
N ASN A 217 -18.80 5.85 -18.95
CA ASN A 217 -17.58 6.62 -18.75
C ASN A 217 -16.36 5.71 -18.92
N TYR A 218 -15.48 6.11 -19.83
CA TYR A 218 -14.19 5.51 -20.15
C TYR A 218 -13.10 6.31 -19.43
N GLU A 219 -12.29 5.64 -18.61
CA GLU A 219 -11.24 6.26 -17.81
C GLU A 219 -9.91 5.49 -17.97
N PRO A 220 -9.18 5.69 -19.08
CA PRO A 220 -7.80 5.23 -19.19
C PRO A 220 -6.86 6.10 -18.36
N GLU A 221 -5.84 5.46 -17.79
CA GLU A 221 -4.89 6.09 -16.89
C GLU A 221 -3.47 5.54 -17.12
N ALA A 222 -2.47 6.42 -17.11
CA ALA A 222 -1.07 6.05 -17.08
C ALA A 222 -0.46 6.55 -15.77
N MET A 223 0.29 5.71 -15.08
CA MET A 223 0.85 6.00 -13.76
C MET A 223 2.33 5.66 -13.76
N LEU A 224 3.15 6.60 -13.30
CA LEU A 224 4.54 6.33 -12.94
C LEU A 224 4.61 6.22 -11.42
N VAL A 225 5.01 5.05 -10.95
CA VAL A 225 4.94 4.67 -9.54
C VAL A 225 6.33 4.36 -9.02
N PHE A 226 6.71 5.03 -7.94
CA PHE A 226 7.97 4.81 -7.24
C PHE A 226 7.69 4.22 -5.86
N ARG A 227 8.43 3.16 -5.53
CA ARG A 227 8.62 2.74 -4.15
C ARG A 227 9.37 3.84 -3.41
N ASN A 228 8.95 4.15 -2.20
CA ASN A 228 9.72 4.99 -1.28
C ASN A 228 9.72 4.35 0.11
N GLY A 229 10.51 4.90 1.02
CA GLY A 229 10.60 4.37 2.37
C GLY A 229 10.70 5.44 3.44
N TYR A 230 10.37 6.71 3.14
CA TYR A 230 10.61 7.80 4.08
C TYR A 230 9.73 7.63 5.33
N SER A 231 10.25 8.04 6.47
CA SER A 231 9.50 8.14 7.72
C SER A 231 9.42 9.59 8.17
N LEU A 232 8.21 10.07 8.46
CA LEU A 232 7.96 11.45 8.88
C LEU A 232 6.83 11.48 9.92
N PHE A 233 7.10 12.03 11.10
CA PHE A 233 6.12 12.15 12.21
C PHE A 233 5.37 10.84 12.53
N GLY A 234 6.06 9.69 12.48
CA GLY A 234 5.46 8.37 12.73
C GLY A 234 4.74 7.74 11.53
N TRP A 235 4.62 8.46 10.41
CA TRP A 235 4.09 7.93 9.16
C TRP A 235 5.21 7.36 8.29
N ASN A 236 4.97 6.20 7.70
CA ASN A 236 5.88 5.56 6.75
C ASN A 236 5.33 5.71 5.34
N GLY A 237 5.93 6.59 4.54
CA GLY A 237 5.72 6.63 3.11
C GLY A 237 6.23 5.34 2.47
N ARG A 238 5.40 4.70 1.64
CA ARG A 238 5.74 3.46 0.91
C ARG A 238 5.74 3.62 -0.60
N MET A 239 4.96 4.56 -1.10
CA MET A 239 4.76 4.81 -2.52
C MET A 239 4.61 6.30 -2.76
N THR A 240 5.12 6.76 -3.90
CA THR A 240 4.78 8.03 -4.53
C THR A 240 4.51 7.74 -5.98
N GLY A 241 3.52 8.39 -6.56
CA GLY A 241 3.24 8.24 -7.98
C GLY A 241 2.74 9.55 -8.55
N ILE A 242 2.88 9.66 -9.87
CA ILE A 242 2.23 10.68 -10.66
C ILE A 242 1.41 9.97 -11.73
N SER A 243 0.21 10.47 -12.00
CA SER A 243 -0.66 9.86 -12.98
C SER A 243 -1.25 10.88 -13.96
N LEU A 244 -1.31 10.47 -15.22
CA LEU A 244 -2.09 11.12 -16.26
C LEU A 244 -3.37 10.33 -16.45
N ASN A 245 -4.49 11.00 -16.28
CA ASN A 245 -5.81 10.38 -16.31
C ASN A 245 -6.70 11.12 -17.31
N HIS A 246 -7.26 10.39 -18.25
CA HIS A 246 -8.31 10.89 -19.13
C HIS A 246 -9.62 10.25 -18.72
N GLN A 247 -10.70 11.02 -18.69
CA GLN A 247 -12.03 10.48 -18.50
C GLN A 247 -12.99 11.14 -19.50
N SER A 248 -13.74 10.32 -20.22
CA SER A 248 -14.78 10.79 -21.13
C SER A 248 -15.93 9.82 -21.20
N ASN A 249 -17.06 10.27 -21.75
CA ASN A 249 -18.20 9.39 -21.98
C ASN A 249 -18.32 8.85 -23.42
N GLY A 250 -17.40 9.24 -24.31
CA GLY A 250 -17.40 8.79 -25.71
C GLY A 250 -18.62 9.24 -26.53
N ARG A 251 -19.44 10.19 -26.04
CA ARG A 251 -20.59 10.72 -26.76
C ARG A 251 -20.22 11.99 -27.55
N SER A 252 -20.96 12.24 -28.63
CA SER A 252 -20.89 13.49 -29.39
C SER A 252 -21.69 14.60 -28.69
N ASP A 253 -21.52 15.84 -29.15
CA ASP A 253 -22.38 16.95 -28.74
C ASP A 253 -23.86 16.63 -29.03
N PRO A 254 -24.80 17.05 -28.17
CA PRO A 254 -24.60 17.88 -26.98
C PRO A 254 -24.34 17.07 -25.68
N LEU A 255 -24.25 15.75 -25.79
CA LEU A 255 -24.12 14.85 -24.64
C LEU A 255 -22.66 14.57 -24.27
N SER A 256 -21.70 15.12 -25.02
CA SER A 256 -20.27 14.91 -24.81
C SER A 256 -19.82 15.40 -23.45
N ARG A 257 -19.05 14.60 -22.73
CA ARG A 257 -18.38 14.97 -21.47
C ARG A 257 -16.96 14.41 -21.49
N SER A 258 -15.97 15.26 -21.23
CA SER A 258 -14.57 14.84 -21.15
C SER A 258 -13.73 15.81 -20.32
N TRP A 259 -12.66 15.30 -19.71
CA TRP A 259 -11.63 16.07 -19.02
C TRP A 259 -10.35 15.26 -18.84
N ASN A 260 -9.26 15.95 -18.53
CA ASN A 260 -7.95 15.36 -18.25
C ASN A 260 -7.45 15.83 -16.89
N ARG A 261 -6.77 14.95 -16.14
CA ARG A 261 -6.21 15.23 -14.82
C ARG A 261 -4.76 14.78 -14.75
N VAL A 262 -4.00 15.53 -13.95
CA VAL A 262 -2.73 15.09 -13.38
C VAL A 262 -2.98 14.86 -11.90
N ILE A 263 -2.67 13.66 -11.40
CA ILE A 263 -2.90 13.22 -10.01
C ILE A 263 -1.57 12.90 -9.35
#